data_AF-A0A960MTN3-F1
#
_entry.id   AF-A0A960MTN3-F1
#
_cell.length_a   1.000
_cell.length_b   1.000
_cell.length_c   1.000
_cell.angle_alpha   90.00
_cell.angle_beta   90.00
_cell.angle_gamma   90.00
#
_symmetry.space_group_name_H-M   'P 1'
#
loop_
_entity.id
_entity.type
_entity.pdbx_description
1 polymer ?
#
loop_
_entity_poly.entity_id
_entity_poly.type
_entity_poly.pdbx_seq_one_letter_code
_entity_poly.pdbx_strand_id
1 'polypeptide(L)'
;MNQSIPRSLARDGADATALHSPVWREELDAPVRGMREQVPFFYTRAGAVLPLEGLYRGGHAFLMANGPSVKDLDLDPLRRRWVMTLNNGPKTYRGNANCIVDDPSRFSLSIWLDPTIQKFAPMSHFEKPLWDNRLLTTEHGPEQRWAPANLKVGDCPNVVGYRRNEKFHAPRWLSEETINWGNHAKWGGGRSVLLASLRILNVLGFRSVYLLGADFEMSAEKRYHFDE
;
A
#
# COMPACT_ATOMS: atom_id res chain seq x y z
N MET A 1 58.80 4.94 0.62
CA MET A 1 58.54 4.77 -0.82
C MET A 1 57.13 4.22 -1.00
N ASN A 2 56.44 4.71 -2.04
CA ASN A 2 55.10 4.35 -2.57
C ASN A 2 53.91 4.68 -1.68
N GLN A 3 53.32 5.88 -1.81
CA GLN A 3 52.38 6.35 -2.85
C GLN A 3 51.02 5.62 -2.89
N SER A 4 49.99 6.47 -2.83
CA SER A 4 48.53 6.29 -2.83
C SER A 4 47.95 5.38 -3.90
N ILE A 5 46.73 4.87 -3.65
CA ILE A 5 45.53 5.04 -4.51
C ILE A 5 44.28 4.96 -3.59
N PRO A 6 43.33 5.91 -3.69
CA PRO A 6 42.04 5.84 -3.01
C PRO A 6 41.07 4.90 -3.75
N ARG A 7 40.27 4.12 -3.00
CA ARG A 7 39.23 3.26 -3.58
C ARG A 7 38.11 4.13 -4.17
N SER A 8 38.16 4.27 -5.49
CA SER A 8 37.13 4.81 -6.35
C SER A 8 35.90 3.90 -6.42
N LEU A 9 34.73 4.54 -6.42
CA LEU A 9 33.64 4.37 -7.39
C LEU A 9 33.66 3.08 -8.23
N ALA A 10 32.74 2.17 -7.92
CA ALA A 10 32.23 1.08 -8.76
C ALA A 10 31.15 0.35 -7.93
N ARG A 11 29.87 0.22 -8.31
CA ARG A 11 29.17 0.49 -9.57
C ARG A 11 27.74 0.90 -9.24
N ASP A 12 27.30 1.96 -9.89
CA ASP A 12 25.89 2.24 -10.14
C ASP A 12 25.26 1.02 -10.81
N GLY A 13 24.55 0.21 -10.00
CA GLY A 13 23.51 -0.63 -10.54
C GLY A 13 22.38 0.30 -10.95
N ALA A 14 22.06 0.34 -12.23
CA ALA A 14 20.97 1.14 -12.77
C ALA A 14 19.71 0.95 -11.90
N ASP A 15 19.35 2.01 -11.19
CA ASP A 15 18.14 2.05 -10.39
C ASP A 15 16.94 2.01 -11.36
N ALA A 16 16.35 0.82 -11.51
CA ALA A 16 15.17 0.61 -12.33
C ALA A 16 13.94 1.38 -11.80
N THR A 17 14.02 2.06 -10.64
CA THR A 17 13.00 3.02 -10.21
C THR A 17 13.06 4.35 -10.98
N ALA A 18 14.14 4.62 -11.72
CA ALA A 18 14.31 5.84 -12.48
C ALA A 18 13.52 5.88 -13.80
N LEU A 19 12.92 4.76 -14.26
CA LEU A 19 12.22 4.73 -15.55
C LEU A 19 10.95 5.61 -15.61
N HIS A 20 10.44 6.11 -14.48
CA HIS A 20 9.36 7.10 -14.47
C HIS A 20 9.43 8.04 -13.26
N SER A 21 10.60 8.58 -12.92
CA SER A 21 10.63 9.74 -12.01
C SER A 21 10.14 10.96 -12.82
N PRO A 22 8.93 11.50 -12.57
CA PRO A 22 8.55 12.75 -13.22
C PRO A 22 9.58 13.77 -12.74
N VAL A 23 10.21 14.48 -13.66
CA VAL A 23 11.04 15.65 -13.34
C VAL A 23 10.21 16.53 -12.41
N TRP A 24 10.56 16.56 -11.13
CA TRP A 24 9.90 17.35 -10.12
C TRP A 24 10.19 18.82 -10.42
N ARG A 25 9.34 19.44 -11.25
CA ARG A 25 9.36 20.90 -11.42
C ARG A 25 8.74 21.50 -10.17
N GLU A 26 9.54 22.25 -9.42
CA GLU A 26 9.12 23.08 -8.30
C GLU A 26 8.27 24.30 -8.72
N GLU A 27 7.73 24.34 -9.93
CA GLU A 27 7.13 25.55 -10.46
C GLU A 27 5.72 25.34 -11.02
N LEU A 28 4.84 26.23 -10.52
CA LEU A 28 3.55 26.69 -11.05
C LEU A 28 2.29 26.05 -10.45
N ASP A 29 1.66 26.82 -9.55
CA ASP A 29 0.25 26.82 -9.15
C ASP A 29 -0.72 27.14 -10.32
N ALA A 30 -0.42 26.70 -11.55
CA ALA A 30 -1.27 26.93 -12.70
C ALA A 30 -2.20 25.72 -12.94
N PRO A 31 -3.54 25.90 -13.03
CA PRO A 31 -4.45 24.82 -13.33
C PRO A 31 -4.38 24.48 -14.82
N VAL A 32 -3.52 23.53 -15.19
CA VAL A 32 -3.51 23.00 -16.57
C VAL A 32 -4.61 21.95 -16.70
N ARG A 33 -5.86 22.40 -16.89
CA ARG A 33 -6.93 21.58 -17.49
C ARG A 33 -6.80 21.61 -19.03
N GLY A 34 -5.68 21.14 -19.53
CA GLY A 34 -5.63 20.60 -20.90
C GLY A 34 -6.12 19.15 -20.86
N MET A 35 -6.79 18.68 -21.91
CA MET A 35 -7.04 17.24 -22.12
C MET A 35 -5.70 16.51 -22.34
N ARG A 36 -4.88 16.41 -21.30
CA ARG A 36 -3.74 15.51 -21.27
C ARG A 36 -4.29 14.11 -21.10
N GLU A 37 -3.72 13.14 -21.83
CA GLU A 37 -3.92 11.73 -21.52
C GLU A 37 -3.69 11.54 -20.02
N GLN A 38 -4.69 10.98 -19.34
CA GLN A 38 -4.56 10.73 -17.91
C GLN A 38 -3.48 9.68 -17.70
N VAL A 39 -2.49 10.00 -16.88
CA VAL A 39 -1.46 9.04 -16.50
C VAL A 39 -2.13 7.91 -15.72
N PRO A 40 -1.99 6.63 -16.15
CA PRO A 40 -2.69 5.54 -15.48
C PRO A 40 -2.22 5.36 -14.03
N PHE A 41 -3.14 5.04 -13.13
CA PHE A 41 -2.82 4.84 -11.72
C PHE A 41 -2.42 3.41 -11.39
N PHE A 42 -2.97 2.44 -12.11
CA PHE A 42 -2.93 1.05 -11.72
C PHE A 42 -2.33 0.15 -12.79
N TYR A 43 -1.52 -0.82 -12.33
CA TYR A 43 -0.73 -1.68 -13.19
C TYR A 43 -0.74 -3.13 -12.67
N THR A 44 -0.65 -4.08 -13.59
CA THR A 44 -0.33 -5.47 -13.26
C THR A 44 1.16 -5.64 -12.96
N ARG A 45 1.57 -6.82 -12.46
CA ARG A 45 3.00 -7.20 -12.34
C ARG A 45 3.79 -7.02 -13.64
N ALA A 46 3.18 -7.37 -14.77
CA ALA A 46 3.79 -7.26 -16.09
C ALA A 46 3.87 -5.81 -16.62
N GLY A 47 3.41 -4.83 -15.84
CA GLY A 47 3.36 -3.43 -16.24
C GLY A 47 2.17 -3.06 -17.14
N ALA A 48 1.26 -4.00 -17.40
CA ALA A 48 0.04 -3.69 -18.16
C ALA A 48 -0.87 -2.77 -17.36
N VAL A 49 -1.45 -1.77 -18.01
CA VAL A 49 -2.38 -0.82 -17.40
C VAL A 49 -3.68 -1.51 -17.01
N LEU A 50 -4.19 -1.18 -15.82
CA LEU A 50 -5.51 -1.58 -15.32
C LEU A 50 -6.41 -0.35 -15.23
N PRO A 51 -7.37 -0.15 -16.15
CA PRO A 51 -8.21 1.05 -16.17
C PRO A 51 -9.34 0.95 -15.12
N LEU A 52 -9.01 1.18 -13.85
CA LEU A 52 -9.96 1.12 -12.72
C LEU A 52 -10.55 2.49 -12.36
N GLU A 53 -10.08 3.56 -13.00
CA GLU A 53 -10.46 4.93 -12.73
C GLU A 53 -11.98 5.14 -12.91
N GLY A 54 -12.64 5.62 -11.84
CA GLY A 54 -14.07 5.93 -11.87
C GLY A 54 -15.01 4.74 -11.92
N LEU A 55 -14.52 3.49 -11.80
CA LEU A 55 -15.31 2.26 -11.87
C LEU A 55 -16.50 2.26 -10.87
N TYR A 56 -16.34 2.92 -9.73
CA TYR A 56 -17.33 2.98 -8.65
C TYR A 56 -17.94 4.39 -8.48
N ARG A 57 -17.99 5.18 -9.55
CA ARG A 57 -18.62 6.51 -9.52
C ARG A 57 -20.07 6.44 -9.01
N GLY A 58 -20.39 7.28 -8.03
CA GLY A 58 -21.71 7.30 -7.38
C GLY A 58 -21.90 6.21 -6.31
N GLY A 59 -20.93 5.31 -6.15
CA GLY A 59 -20.93 4.30 -5.10
C GLY A 59 -20.50 4.84 -3.74
N HIS A 60 -20.71 3.99 -2.73
CA HIS A 60 -20.32 4.20 -1.35
C HIS A 60 -19.29 3.15 -0.94
N ALA A 61 -18.28 3.54 -0.17
CA ALA A 61 -17.28 2.63 0.37
C ALA A 61 -17.18 2.74 1.89
N PHE A 62 -16.99 1.61 2.56
CA PHE A 62 -16.48 1.59 3.92
C PHE A 62 -14.97 1.40 3.87
N LEU A 63 -14.25 2.20 4.67
CA LEU A 63 -12.81 2.08 4.85
C LEU A 63 -12.54 1.66 6.28
N MET A 64 -12.15 0.40 6.45
CA MET A 64 -11.91 -0.20 7.75
C MET A 64 -10.42 -0.17 8.08
N ALA A 65 -10.08 0.73 9.00
CA ALA A 65 -8.79 0.74 9.67
C ALA A 65 -8.79 -0.24 10.86
N ASN A 66 -7.67 -0.29 11.59
CA ASN A 66 -7.42 -1.33 12.59
C ASN A 66 -7.52 -0.82 14.04
N GLY A 67 -8.13 0.34 14.28
CA GLY A 67 -8.27 0.92 15.61
C GLY A 67 -9.11 0.04 16.56
N PRO A 68 -8.89 0.15 17.89
CA PRO A 68 -9.65 -0.53 18.92
C PRO A 68 -11.17 -0.49 18.77
N SER A 69 -11.72 0.63 18.30
CA SER A 69 -13.17 0.82 18.20
C SER A 69 -13.88 -0.21 17.32
N VAL A 70 -13.16 -0.92 16.44
CA VAL A 70 -13.70 -2.01 15.62
C VAL A 70 -14.23 -3.17 16.46
N LYS A 71 -13.66 -3.43 17.65
CA LYS A 71 -14.07 -4.57 18.51
C LYS A 71 -15.54 -4.53 18.90
N ASP A 72 -16.08 -3.33 19.01
CA ASP A 72 -17.42 -3.09 19.55
C ASP A 72 -18.47 -2.95 18.43
N LEU A 73 -18.07 -3.09 17.16
CA LEU A 73 -18.96 -2.95 16.02
C LEU A 73 -19.55 -4.30 15.58
N ASP A 74 -20.84 -4.32 15.30
CA ASP A 74 -21.44 -5.37 14.48
C ASP A 74 -21.05 -5.15 13.01
N LEU A 75 -20.26 -6.08 12.48
CA LEU A 75 -19.75 -6.03 11.10
C LEU A 75 -20.66 -6.78 10.12
N ASP A 76 -21.69 -7.49 10.56
CA ASP A 76 -22.59 -8.24 9.68
C ASP A 76 -23.24 -7.38 8.59
N PRO A 77 -23.69 -6.13 8.86
CA PRO A 77 -24.24 -5.24 7.83
C PRO A 77 -23.29 -4.96 6.66
N LEU A 78 -21.98 -5.13 6.85
CA LEU A 78 -20.99 -4.88 5.81
C LEU A 78 -20.94 -5.97 4.73
N ARG A 79 -21.46 -7.18 4.97
CA ARG A 79 -21.38 -8.33 4.02
C ARG A 79 -21.93 -8.03 2.62
N ARG A 80 -22.77 -7.01 2.47
CA ARG A 80 -23.38 -6.59 1.20
C ARG A 80 -22.90 -5.21 0.74
N ARG A 81 -21.80 -4.71 1.31
CA ARG A 81 -21.26 -3.38 1.07
C ARG A 81 -19.86 -3.48 0.49
N TRP A 82 -19.44 -2.42 -0.20
CA TRP A 82 -18.08 -2.34 -0.68
C TRP A 82 -17.17 -1.88 0.46
N VAL A 83 -16.18 -2.71 0.82
CA VAL A 83 -15.27 -2.47 1.95
C VAL A 83 -13.82 -2.58 1.49
N MET A 84 -13.03 -1.56 1.79
CA MET A 84 -11.57 -1.64 1.75
C MET A 84 -11.04 -1.75 3.18
N THR A 85 -10.21 -2.75 3.45
CA THR A 85 -9.48 -2.87 4.71
C THR A 85 -8.05 -2.37 4.57
N LEU A 86 -7.38 -2.11 5.70
CA LEU A 86 -6.01 -1.60 5.73
C LEU A 86 -5.05 -2.62 6.31
N ASN A 87 -3.89 -2.84 5.67
CA ASN A 87 -2.83 -3.70 6.19
C ASN A 87 -3.39 -5.09 6.62
N ASN A 88 -3.17 -5.52 7.86
CA ASN A 88 -3.68 -6.79 8.43
C ASN A 88 -5.20 -6.81 8.72
N GLY A 89 -5.96 -5.79 8.33
CA GLY A 89 -7.42 -5.73 8.52
C GLY A 89 -8.22 -6.94 8.00
N PRO A 90 -7.79 -7.68 6.95
CA PRO A 90 -8.44 -8.93 6.57
C PRO A 90 -8.35 -10.07 7.60
N LYS A 91 -7.52 -9.95 8.64
CA LYS A 91 -7.60 -10.83 9.83
C LYS A 91 -8.98 -10.70 10.52
N THR A 92 -9.60 -9.52 10.43
CA THR A 92 -10.88 -9.19 11.08
C THR A 92 -12.04 -9.25 10.10
N TYR A 93 -11.87 -8.67 8.91
CA TYR A 93 -12.92 -8.61 7.91
C TYR A 93 -12.37 -8.72 6.50
N ARG A 94 -12.79 -9.74 5.76
CA ARG A 94 -12.41 -9.92 4.34
C ARG A 94 -13.34 -9.11 3.45
N GLY A 95 -12.95 -7.86 3.22
CA GLY A 95 -13.61 -6.93 2.31
C GLY A 95 -13.28 -7.16 0.83
N ASN A 96 -13.77 -6.28 -0.03
CA ASN A 96 -13.55 -6.33 -1.48
C ASN A 96 -12.12 -5.96 -1.87
N ALA A 97 -11.49 -5.08 -1.09
CA ALA A 97 -10.15 -4.59 -1.35
C ALA A 97 -9.33 -4.47 -0.06
N ASN A 98 -8.02 -4.43 -0.22
CA ASN A 98 -7.07 -4.17 0.84
C ASN A 98 -5.98 -3.21 0.35
N CYS A 99 -5.63 -2.22 1.17
CA CYS A 99 -4.54 -1.27 0.87
C CYS A 99 -3.34 -1.57 1.76
N ILE A 100 -2.17 -1.74 1.13
CA ILE A 100 -0.92 -2.12 1.78
C ILE A 100 0.19 -1.17 1.34
N VAL A 101 0.92 -0.60 2.30
CA VAL A 101 2.01 0.37 2.03
C VAL A 101 3.35 -0.01 2.68
N ASP A 102 3.30 -0.70 3.81
CA ASP A 102 4.50 -1.13 4.54
C ASP A 102 5.13 -2.37 3.91
N ASP A 103 6.22 -2.86 4.51
CA ASP A 103 6.90 -4.06 4.03
C ASP A 103 5.97 -5.29 4.04
N PRO A 104 5.84 -6.01 2.90
CA PRO A 104 5.02 -7.21 2.81
C PRO A 104 5.33 -8.30 3.84
N SER A 105 6.55 -8.34 4.38
CA SER A 105 6.98 -9.28 5.42
C SER A 105 6.28 -9.12 6.77
N ARG A 106 5.34 -8.18 6.90
CA ARG A 106 4.58 -7.89 8.13
C ARG A 106 3.14 -8.37 8.07
N PHE A 107 2.70 -8.88 6.92
CA PHE A 107 1.30 -9.20 6.69
C PHE A 107 1.09 -10.70 6.53
N SER A 108 -0.07 -11.18 6.99
CA SER A 108 -0.42 -12.60 6.86
C SER A 108 -0.40 -13.04 5.40
N LEU A 109 0.28 -14.15 5.12
CA LEU A 109 0.33 -14.75 3.78
C LEU A 109 -1.08 -15.01 3.21
N SER A 110 -2.05 -15.34 4.07
CA SER A 110 -3.44 -15.58 3.66
C SER A 110 -4.08 -14.40 2.94
N ILE A 111 -3.70 -13.16 3.26
CA ILE A 111 -4.19 -11.95 2.60
C ILE A 111 -3.72 -11.91 1.14
N TRP A 112 -2.44 -12.24 0.95
CA TRP A 112 -1.81 -12.26 -0.36
C TRP A 112 -2.36 -13.38 -1.23
N LEU A 113 -2.66 -14.54 -0.66
CA LEU A 113 -3.17 -15.69 -1.42
C LEU A 113 -4.66 -15.60 -1.75
N ASP A 114 -5.45 -14.80 -1.04
CA ASP A 114 -6.89 -14.70 -1.27
C ASP A 114 -7.18 -13.98 -2.62
N PRO A 115 -7.76 -14.67 -3.63
CA PRO A 115 -8.06 -14.04 -4.91
C PRO A 115 -9.30 -13.13 -4.86
N THR A 116 -10.14 -13.26 -3.82
CA THR A 116 -11.39 -12.51 -3.69
C THR A 116 -11.16 -11.06 -3.22
N ILE A 117 -9.98 -10.78 -2.66
CA ILE A 117 -9.57 -9.46 -2.20
C ILE A 117 -8.70 -8.83 -3.29
N GLN A 118 -9.05 -7.62 -3.73
CA GLN A 118 -8.17 -6.80 -4.58
C GLN A 118 -7.13 -6.08 -3.72
N LYS A 119 -5.84 -6.36 -3.92
CA LYS A 119 -4.76 -5.80 -3.09
C LYS A 119 -4.07 -4.67 -3.82
N PHE A 120 -4.21 -3.45 -3.30
CA PHE A 120 -3.45 -2.30 -3.77
C PHE A 120 -2.12 -2.23 -3.04
N ALA A 121 -1.01 -2.32 -3.79
CA ALA A 121 0.33 -2.26 -3.25
C ALA A 121 1.25 -1.39 -4.12
N PRO A 122 2.26 -0.70 -3.53
CA PRO A 122 3.30 -0.04 -4.30
C PRO A 122 4.00 -1.02 -5.23
N MET A 123 4.22 -0.65 -6.48
CA MET A 123 4.96 -1.49 -7.44
C MET A 123 6.38 -1.83 -6.94
N SER A 124 6.99 -0.95 -6.14
CA SER A 124 8.29 -1.20 -5.48
C SER A 124 8.30 -2.42 -4.55
N HIS A 125 7.13 -2.94 -4.17
CA HIS A 125 7.01 -4.12 -3.33
C HIS A 125 6.82 -5.42 -4.13
N PHE A 126 6.60 -5.35 -5.43
CA PHE A 126 6.25 -6.53 -6.25
C PHE A 126 7.29 -7.65 -6.19
N GLU A 127 8.57 -7.30 -6.12
CA GLU A 127 9.66 -8.28 -6.04
C GLU A 127 10.01 -8.73 -4.62
N LYS A 128 9.35 -8.17 -3.60
CA LYS A 128 9.64 -8.52 -2.21
C LYS A 128 9.07 -9.90 -1.89
N PRO A 129 9.82 -10.73 -1.14
CA PRO A 129 9.34 -12.02 -0.69
C PRO A 129 8.23 -11.84 0.34
N LEU A 130 7.26 -12.74 0.30
CA LEU A 130 6.25 -12.88 1.34
C LEU A 130 6.76 -13.74 2.48
N TRP A 131 6.12 -13.64 3.63
CA TRP A 131 6.49 -14.35 4.84
C TRP A 131 5.26 -14.99 5.47
N ASP A 132 5.48 -16.08 6.19
CA ASP A 132 4.42 -16.76 6.92
C ASP A 132 4.95 -17.45 8.18
N ASN A 133 4.05 -17.81 9.09
CA ASN A 133 4.37 -18.64 10.24
C ASN A 133 4.39 -20.12 9.82
N ARG A 134 5.55 -20.61 9.41
CA ARG A 134 5.71 -21.94 8.79
C ARG A 134 6.24 -22.96 9.79
N LEU A 135 5.75 -24.19 9.69
CA LEU A 135 6.33 -25.32 10.41
C LEU A 135 7.62 -25.76 9.71
N LEU A 136 8.76 -25.60 10.36
CA LEU A 136 10.09 -25.93 9.85
C LEU A 136 10.70 -27.05 10.70
N THR A 137 11.32 -28.03 10.05
CA THR A 137 12.12 -29.05 10.76
C THR A 137 13.45 -28.44 11.17
N THR A 138 13.72 -28.39 12.47
CA THR A 138 14.98 -27.94 13.05
C THR A 138 15.73 -29.12 13.67
N GLU A 139 16.96 -28.89 14.15
CA GLU A 139 17.73 -29.88 14.91
C GLU A 139 17.03 -30.34 16.22
N HIS A 140 16.08 -29.55 16.73
CA HIS A 140 15.29 -29.85 17.92
C HIS A 140 13.88 -30.38 17.61
N GLY A 141 13.59 -30.69 16.34
CA GLY A 141 12.26 -31.10 15.88
C GLY A 141 11.48 -29.99 15.15
N PRO A 142 10.19 -30.21 14.85
CA PRO A 142 9.39 -29.25 14.11
C PRO A 142 9.05 -28.02 14.95
N GLU A 143 9.34 -26.83 14.44
CA GLU A 143 9.10 -25.54 15.10
C GLU A 143 8.35 -24.58 14.16
N GLN A 144 7.40 -23.82 14.68
CA GLN A 144 6.75 -22.74 13.95
C GLN A 144 7.63 -21.48 13.98
N ARG A 145 8.03 -20.99 12.80
CA ARG A 145 8.83 -19.78 12.68
C ARG A 145 8.29 -18.87 11.60
N TRP A 146 8.38 -17.56 11.84
CA TRP A 146 8.23 -16.55 10.81
C TRP A 146 9.37 -16.69 9.79
N ALA A 147 9.03 -17.14 8.58
CA ALA A 147 10.02 -17.48 7.56
C ALA A 147 9.53 -17.08 6.17
N PRO A 148 10.44 -16.81 5.22
CA PRO A 148 10.06 -16.46 3.87
C PRO A 148 9.29 -17.60 3.19
N ALA A 149 8.23 -17.21 2.48
CA ALA A 149 7.54 -18.04 1.51
C ALA A 149 8.29 -17.98 0.17
N ASN A 150 8.15 -19.02 -0.65
CA ASN A 150 8.67 -19.01 -2.02
C ASN A 150 7.68 -18.30 -2.98
N LEU A 151 7.24 -17.11 -2.58
CA LEU A 151 6.29 -16.28 -3.31
C LEU A 151 6.67 -14.82 -3.13
N LYS A 152 6.47 -14.04 -4.18
CA LYS A 152 6.59 -12.58 -4.13
C LYS A 152 5.20 -11.95 -4.16
N VAL A 153 5.14 -10.69 -3.75
CA VAL A 153 3.89 -9.90 -3.80
C VAL A 153 3.26 -9.94 -5.18
N GLY A 154 4.03 -9.66 -6.23
CA GLY A 154 3.45 -9.55 -7.57
C GLY A 154 2.93 -10.88 -8.11
N ASP A 155 3.44 -12.02 -7.63
CA ASP A 155 3.03 -13.37 -8.07
C ASP A 155 1.66 -13.76 -7.49
N CYS A 156 1.14 -12.97 -6.55
CA CYS A 156 -0.13 -13.24 -5.89
C CYS A 156 -1.34 -12.79 -6.74
N PRO A 157 -2.48 -13.49 -6.61
CA PRO A 157 -3.67 -13.15 -7.39
C PRO A 157 -4.19 -11.75 -7.05
N ASN A 158 -4.82 -11.07 -8.01
CA ASN A 158 -5.56 -9.83 -7.77
C ASN A 158 -4.73 -8.72 -7.05
N VAL A 159 -3.42 -8.69 -7.30
CA VAL A 159 -2.53 -7.60 -6.85
C VAL A 159 -2.50 -6.51 -7.91
N VAL A 160 -2.79 -5.29 -7.47
CA VAL A 160 -2.84 -4.07 -8.27
C VAL A 160 -1.73 -3.14 -7.80
N GLY A 161 -0.81 -2.85 -8.72
CA GLY A 161 0.35 -2.01 -8.49
C GLY A 161 0.03 -0.54 -8.68
N TYR A 162 0.61 0.32 -7.86
CA TYR A 162 0.59 1.76 -8.10
C TYR A 162 1.96 2.41 -7.86
N ARG A 163 2.16 3.57 -8.47
CA ARG A 163 3.34 4.43 -8.23
C ARG A 163 3.10 5.31 -7.01
N ARG A 164 4.14 5.49 -6.19
CA ARG A 164 4.11 6.34 -4.99
C ARG A 164 5.22 7.37 -5.01
N ASN A 165 5.02 8.46 -4.29
CA ASN A 165 6.06 9.45 -4.01
C ASN A 165 6.33 9.51 -2.50
N GLU A 166 7.34 10.28 -2.09
CA GLU A 166 7.85 10.30 -0.71
C GLU A 166 7.60 11.60 0.05
N LYS A 167 7.14 12.65 -0.63
CA LYS A 167 6.90 13.97 -0.06
C LYS A 167 5.43 14.33 -0.24
N PHE A 168 4.72 14.47 0.88
CA PHE A 168 3.32 14.83 0.91
C PHE A 168 3.15 16.33 0.64
N HIS A 169 2.17 16.67 -0.19
CA HIS A 169 1.82 18.05 -0.52
C HIS A 169 0.30 18.23 -0.50
N ALA A 170 -0.24 18.69 0.63
CA ALA A 170 -1.68 18.71 0.90
C ALA A 170 -2.54 19.33 -0.23
N PRO A 171 -2.22 20.51 -0.80
CA PRO A 171 -3.03 21.11 -1.87
C PRO A 171 -3.27 20.27 -3.12
N ARG A 172 -2.38 19.31 -3.42
CA ARG A 172 -2.41 18.49 -4.65
C ARG A 172 -2.46 17.00 -4.38
N TRP A 173 -2.57 16.56 -3.13
CA TRP A 173 -2.60 15.15 -2.78
C TRP A 173 -3.74 14.38 -3.47
N LEU A 174 -4.93 15.00 -3.62
CA LEU A 174 -6.05 14.39 -4.35
C LEU A 174 -5.96 14.52 -5.88
N SER A 175 -5.01 15.28 -6.42
CA SER A 175 -4.89 15.54 -7.86
C SER A 175 -3.56 15.09 -8.46
N GLU A 176 -2.60 14.68 -7.65
CA GLU A 176 -1.31 14.19 -8.12
C GLU A 176 -1.40 12.81 -8.80
N GLU A 177 -0.49 12.55 -9.74
CA GLU A 177 -0.46 11.35 -10.59
C GLU A 177 0.12 10.09 -9.89
N THR A 178 0.30 10.18 -8.58
CA THR A 178 0.86 9.12 -7.73
C THR A 178 0.01 8.96 -6.48
N ILE A 179 0.25 7.89 -5.72
CA ILE A 179 -0.44 7.65 -4.45
C ILE A 179 0.57 7.88 -3.33
N ASN A 180 0.41 8.99 -2.61
CA ASN A 180 1.22 9.32 -1.44
C ASN A 180 0.57 8.78 -0.15
N TRP A 181 1.41 8.45 0.83
CA TRP A 181 1.00 7.87 2.12
C TRP A 181 1.60 8.63 3.32
N GLY A 182 1.98 9.89 3.12
CA GLY A 182 2.64 10.77 4.07
C GLY A 182 4.09 11.11 3.67
N ASN A 183 4.77 11.81 4.58
CA ASN A 183 6.16 12.23 4.40
C ASN A 183 7.11 11.10 4.80
N HIS A 184 8.13 10.85 3.99
CA HIS A 184 9.29 10.08 4.46
C HIS A 184 9.90 10.76 5.68
N ALA A 185 10.46 9.96 6.61
CA ALA A 185 11.21 10.43 7.77
C ALA A 185 12.26 11.51 7.46
N LYS A 186 12.89 11.50 6.27
CA LYS A 186 13.86 12.51 5.83
C LYS A 186 13.25 13.92 5.69
N TRP A 187 11.93 14.00 5.60
CA TRP A 187 11.15 15.25 5.50
C TRP A 187 10.37 15.56 6.79
N GLY A 188 10.64 14.86 7.91
CA GLY A 188 10.12 15.22 9.23
C GLY A 188 8.62 15.03 9.46
N GLY A 189 7.94 14.18 8.68
CA GLY A 189 6.51 13.90 8.86
C GLY A 189 6.16 12.42 9.04
N GLY A 190 4.90 12.16 9.34
CA GLY A 190 4.35 10.82 9.54
C GLY A 190 3.86 10.18 8.24
N ARG A 191 3.66 8.85 8.31
CA ARG A 191 3.07 8.04 7.25
C ARG A 191 1.82 7.33 7.77
N SER A 192 0.82 7.22 6.92
CA SER A 192 -0.40 6.47 7.20
C SER A 192 -0.94 5.87 5.92
N VAL A 193 -1.23 4.57 5.97
CA VAL A 193 -1.93 3.84 4.90
C VAL A 193 -3.31 4.45 4.61
N LEU A 194 -3.92 5.14 5.59
CA LEU A 194 -5.18 5.85 5.42
C LEU A 194 -5.13 6.90 4.29
N LEU A 195 -3.99 7.58 4.12
CA LEU A 195 -3.81 8.55 3.03
C LEU A 195 -3.74 7.85 1.67
N ALA A 196 -3.02 6.73 1.56
CA ALA A 196 -2.98 5.98 0.31
C ALA A 196 -4.36 5.42 -0.06
N SER A 197 -5.08 4.83 0.89
CA SER A 197 -6.40 4.25 0.65
C SER A 197 -7.45 5.29 0.26
N LEU A 198 -7.52 6.43 0.93
CA LEU A 198 -8.44 7.51 0.55
C LEU A 198 -8.16 8.02 -0.87
N ARG A 199 -6.88 8.12 -1.26
CA ARG A 199 -6.50 8.47 -2.63
C ARG A 199 -6.97 7.40 -3.62
N ILE A 200 -6.73 6.12 -3.33
CA ILE A 200 -7.18 5.00 -4.16
C ILE A 200 -8.71 5.03 -4.33
N LEU A 201 -9.47 5.17 -3.25
CA LEU A 201 -10.93 5.24 -3.29
C LEU A 201 -11.42 6.41 -4.14
N ASN A 202 -10.76 7.57 -4.04
CA ASN A 202 -11.06 8.73 -4.87
C ASN A 202 -10.82 8.46 -6.37
N VAL A 203 -9.70 7.81 -6.72
CA VAL A 203 -9.38 7.41 -8.11
C VAL A 203 -10.40 6.40 -8.63
N LEU A 204 -10.76 5.40 -7.81
CA LEU A 204 -11.81 4.42 -8.11
C LEU A 204 -13.20 5.02 -8.31
N GLY A 205 -13.41 6.29 -7.91
CA GLY A 205 -14.65 7.03 -8.17
C GLY A 205 -15.55 7.21 -6.95
N PHE A 206 -15.22 6.63 -5.80
CA PHE A 206 -15.98 6.84 -4.57
C PHE A 206 -15.92 8.30 -4.13
N ARG A 207 -17.05 8.84 -3.68
CA ARG A 207 -17.16 10.19 -3.12
C ARG A 207 -17.72 10.21 -1.70
N SER A 208 -18.36 9.12 -1.29
CA SER A 208 -18.80 8.89 0.07
C SER A 208 -18.03 7.71 0.65
N VAL A 209 -17.15 8.01 1.61
CA VAL A 209 -16.33 7.03 2.31
C VAL A 209 -16.66 7.09 3.80
N TYR A 210 -17.08 5.96 4.37
CA TYR A 210 -17.40 5.83 5.79
C TYR A 210 -16.23 5.16 6.51
N LEU A 211 -15.68 5.82 7.53
CA LEU A 211 -14.50 5.33 8.25
C LEU A 211 -14.93 4.45 9.42
N LEU A 212 -14.31 3.27 9.55
CA LEU A 212 -14.46 2.36 10.68
C LEU A 212 -13.08 2.12 11.28
N GLY A 213 -12.95 2.13 12.61
CA GLY A 213 -11.65 1.86 13.25
C GLY A 213 -10.58 2.92 13.01
N ALA A 214 -10.96 4.12 12.57
CA ALA A 214 -10.06 5.24 12.34
C ALA A 214 -10.02 6.13 13.59
N ASP A 215 -9.38 5.62 14.65
CA ASP A 215 -9.53 6.19 16.00
C ASP A 215 -8.67 7.45 16.20
N PHE A 216 -7.67 7.67 15.34
CA PHE A 216 -6.74 8.82 15.37
C PHE A 216 -5.95 9.04 16.69
N GLU A 217 -6.05 8.12 17.65
CA GLU A 217 -5.43 8.22 18.98
C GLU A 217 -4.57 6.99 19.33
N MET A 218 -3.93 6.36 18.33
CA MET A 218 -3.12 5.18 18.63
C MET A 218 -1.89 5.54 19.48
N SER A 219 -1.71 4.82 20.59
CA SER A 219 -0.59 4.96 21.52
C SER A 219 0.03 3.59 21.84
N ALA A 220 1.07 3.55 22.66
CA ALA A 220 1.64 2.29 23.12
C ALA A 220 0.64 1.44 23.92
N GLU A 221 -0.34 2.09 24.54
CA GLU A 221 -1.42 1.51 25.35
C GLU A 221 -2.71 1.30 24.54
N LYS A 222 -2.96 2.16 23.55
CA LYS A 222 -4.09 2.08 22.61
C LYS A 222 -3.59 1.63 21.23
N ARG A 223 -3.28 0.34 21.09
CA ARG A 223 -2.79 -0.26 19.83
C ARG A 223 -3.91 -0.74 18.93
N TYR A 224 -3.58 -1.49 17.90
CA TYR A 224 -4.55 -2.18 17.06
C TYR A 224 -5.53 -3.05 17.87
N HIS A 225 -6.70 -3.32 17.28
CA HIS A 225 -7.67 -4.20 17.91
C HIS A 225 -7.28 -5.69 17.90
N PHE A 226 -6.19 -6.06 17.25
CA PHE A 226 -5.63 -7.42 17.26
C PHE A 226 -4.14 -7.37 17.63
N ASP A 227 -3.62 -8.50 18.07
CA ASP A 227 -2.18 -8.68 18.26
C ASP A 227 -1.49 -8.81 16.90
N GLU A 228 -0.38 -8.09 16.72
CA GLU A 228 0.37 -8.04 15.46
C GLU A 228 1.15 -9.32 15.19
#